data_AF-A0A2G9MG20-F1
#
_entry.id   AF-A0A2G9MG20-F1
#
_cell.length_a   1.000
_cell.length_b   1.000
_cell.length_c   1.000
_cell.angle_alpha   90.00
_cell.angle_beta   90.00
_cell.angle_gamma   90.00
#
_symmetry.space_group_name_H-M   'P 1'
#
loop_
_entity.id
_entity.type
_entity.pdbx_description
1 polymer ?
#
loop_
_entity_poly.entity_id
_entity_poly.type
_entity_poly.pdbx_seq_one_letter_code
_entity_poly.pdbx_strand_id
1 'polypeptide(L)'
;MTQAVFHIVFAIILAEIVREFFVKKKFPLYYVFIAGFAGILPDIDVVAFWILYFFGFTLESVHRTFTHSLFLPLVFFIFALVFIKVKNIRVLKRKVNLSLLFFMLALGVFSHLVLDATIAGVIMPLYPIYTFSIGLNLVDYLPPALSEMALPCLDAGIFILWLFWLEYRHKISDFV
;
A
#
# COMPACT_ATOMS: atom_id res chain seq x y z
N MET A 1 -5.33 9.38 10.81
CA MET A 1 -3.92 9.76 10.58
C MET A 1 -3.35 8.81 9.54
N THR A 2 -2.66 9.35 8.53
CA THR A 2 -2.00 8.57 7.47
C THR A 2 -0.81 7.80 8.06
N GLN A 3 -0.91 6.48 8.12
CA GLN A 3 0.16 5.59 8.62
C GLN A 3 1.09 5.22 7.47
N ALA A 4 1.65 6.23 6.80
CA ALA A 4 2.33 6.03 5.52
C ALA A 4 3.50 5.04 5.64
N VAL A 5 4.23 5.08 6.76
CA VAL A 5 5.36 4.17 7.01
C VAL A 5 4.87 2.73 7.12
N PHE A 6 3.84 2.49 7.91
CA PHE A 6 3.27 1.15 8.10
C PHE A 6 2.75 0.58 6.78
N HIS A 7 2.04 1.37 5.98
CA HIS A 7 1.53 0.94 4.68
C HIS A 7 2.66 0.60 3.69
N ILE A 8 3.70 1.45 3.60
CA ILE A 8 4.87 1.17 2.74
C ILE A 8 5.59 -0.09 3.19
N VAL A 9 5.96 -0.15 4.47
CA VAL A 9 6.81 -1.23 4.99
C VAL A 9 6.05 -2.56 4.95
N PHE A 10 4.77 -2.58 5.30
CA PHE A 10 3.96 -3.79 5.21
C PHE A 10 3.84 -4.29 3.76
N ALA A 11 3.60 -3.41 2.80
CA ALA A 11 3.56 -3.78 1.38
C ALA A 11 4.91 -4.33 0.87
N ILE A 12 6.04 -3.75 1.33
CA ILE A 12 7.39 -4.26 1.04
C ILE A 12 7.55 -5.67 1.60
N ILE A 13 7.25 -5.88 2.88
CA ILE A 13 7.37 -7.19 3.55
C ILE A 13 6.50 -8.23 2.84
N LEU A 14 5.25 -7.90 2.51
CA LEU A 14 4.35 -8.80 1.81
C LEU A 14 4.88 -9.17 0.42
N ALA A 15 5.32 -8.19 -0.37
CA ALA A 15 5.88 -8.43 -1.70
C ALA A 15 7.18 -9.23 -1.64
N GLU A 16 7.98 -9.06 -0.60
CA GLU A 16 9.18 -9.84 -0.36
C GLU A 16 8.88 -11.29 0.02
N ILE A 17 7.91 -11.53 0.90
CA ILE A 17 7.43 -12.88 1.22
C ILE A 17 6.96 -13.59 -0.06
N VAL A 18 6.15 -12.91 -0.87
CA VAL A 18 5.71 -13.43 -2.18
C VAL A 18 6.92 -13.75 -3.06
N ARG A 19 7.89 -12.85 -3.14
CA ARG A 19 9.10 -13.01 -3.95
C ARG A 19 9.94 -14.20 -3.48
N GLU A 20 10.19 -14.34 -2.18
CA GLU A 20 11.09 -15.35 -1.63
C GLU A 20 10.45 -16.75 -1.62
N PHE A 21 9.22 -16.87 -1.13
CA PHE A 21 8.59 -18.17 -0.89
C PHE A 21 7.76 -18.69 -2.07
N PHE A 22 7.02 -17.82 -2.77
CA PHE A 22 6.11 -18.25 -3.84
C PHE A 22 6.76 -18.18 -5.22
N VAL A 23 7.52 -17.10 -5.47
CA VAL A 23 8.08 -16.82 -6.79
C VAL A 23 9.57 -17.16 -6.88
N LYS A 24 10.20 -17.63 -5.79
CA LYS A 24 11.61 -18.09 -5.73
C LYS A 24 12.60 -17.10 -6.35
N LYS A 25 12.46 -15.81 -6.03
CA LYS A 25 13.35 -14.70 -6.45
C LYS A 25 13.43 -14.48 -7.97
N LYS A 26 12.43 -14.94 -8.76
CA LYS A 26 12.40 -14.76 -10.23
C LYS A 26 12.33 -13.31 -10.71
N PHE A 27 12.03 -12.35 -9.83
CA PHE A 27 12.00 -10.95 -10.19
C PHE A 27 12.94 -10.05 -9.35
N PRO A 28 13.43 -8.94 -9.94
CA PRO A 28 14.31 -7.98 -9.26
C PRO A 28 13.69 -7.28 -8.04
N LEU A 29 14.53 -6.88 -7.08
CA LEU A 29 14.09 -6.22 -5.84
C LEU A 29 13.32 -4.91 -6.08
N TYR A 30 13.56 -4.17 -7.18
CA TYR A 30 12.86 -2.91 -7.43
C TYR A 30 11.34 -3.08 -7.59
N TYR A 31 10.84 -4.27 -7.92
CA TYR A 31 9.40 -4.57 -7.93
C TYR A 31 8.80 -4.65 -6.52
N VAL A 32 9.59 -5.13 -5.54
CA VAL A 32 9.21 -5.08 -4.12
C VAL A 32 9.10 -3.63 -3.66
N PHE A 33 10.07 -2.79 -4.04
CA PHE A 33 10.01 -1.36 -3.77
C PHE A 33 8.79 -0.68 -4.41
N ILE A 34 8.43 -1.05 -5.65
CA ILE A 34 7.21 -0.55 -6.29
C ILE A 34 5.95 -0.95 -5.51
N ALA A 35 5.86 -2.18 -5.00
CA ALA A 35 4.73 -2.59 -4.16
C ALA A 35 4.65 -1.73 -2.89
N GLY A 36 5.78 -1.44 -2.25
CA GLY A 36 5.89 -0.49 -1.15
C GLY A 36 5.32 0.88 -1.48
N PHE A 37 5.77 1.47 -2.58
CA PHE A 37 5.30 2.79 -3.03
C PHE A 37 3.81 2.77 -3.43
N ALA A 38 3.33 1.66 -3.98
CA ALA A 38 1.92 1.48 -4.30
C ALA A 38 1.04 1.38 -3.04
N GLY A 39 1.64 0.96 -1.92
CA GLY A 39 1.00 0.91 -0.61
C GLY A 39 0.55 2.27 -0.08
N ILE A 40 1.04 3.40 -0.61
CA ILE A 40 0.53 4.75 -0.24
C ILE A 40 -0.31 5.40 -1.34
N LEU A 41 -0.49 4.71 -2.46
CA LEU A 41 -1.22 5.25 -3.60
C LEU A 41 -2.67 5.64 -3.25
N PRO A 42 -3.41 4.89 -2.41
CA PRO A 42 -4.77 5.29 -2.03
C PRO A 42 -4.83 6.65 -1.33
N ASP A 43 -3.86 6.95 -0.46
CA ASP A 43 -3.77 8.20 0.32
C ASP A 43 -3.38 9.43 -0.51
N ILE A 44 -3.08 9.27 -1.81
CA ILE A 44 -2.85 10.42 -2.70
C ILE A 44 -4.12 11.26 -2.85
N ASP A 45 -5.29 10.71 -2.52
CA ASP A 45 -6.56 11.46 -2.41
C ASP A 45 -6.49 12.64 -1.41
N VAL A 46 -5.58 12.58 -0.42
CA VAL A 46 -5.32 13.70 0.52
C VAL A 46 -4.72 14.92 -0.21
N VAL A 47 -3.93 14.69 -1.26
CA VAL A 47 -3.41 15.78 -2.11
C VAL A 47 -4.56 16.39 -2.92
N ALA A 48 -5.47 15.57 -3.43
CA ALA A 48 -6.67 16.06 -4.12
C ALA A 48 -7.58 16.86 -3.16
N PHE A 49 -7.67 16.44 -1.89
CA PHE A 49 -8.40 17.18 -0.87
C PHE A 49 -7.91 18.62 -0.71
N TRP A 50 -6.60 18.89 -0.77
CA TRP A 50 -6.11 20.28 -0.68
C TRP A 50 -6.63 21.20 -1.79
N ILE A 51 -6.91 20.64 -2.97
CA ILE A 51 -7.52 21.38 -4.08
C ILE A 51 -9.04 21.51 -3.85
N LEU A 52 -9.69 20.41 -3.45
CA LEU A 52 -11.14 20.35 -3.26
C LEU A 52 -11.63 21.12 -2.03
N TYR A 53 -10.78 21.34 -1.04
CA TYR A 53 -11.08 22.14 0.15
C TYR A 53 -11.55 23.55 -0.21
N PHE A 54 -10.97 24.17 -1.25
CA PHE A 54 -11.40 25.48 -1.75
C PHE A 54 -12.84 25.50 -2.30
N PHE A 55 -13.41 24.33 -2.61
CA PHE A 55 -14.77 24.15 -3.09
C PHE A 55 -15.73 23.67 -1.99
N GLY A 56 -15.30 23.64 -0.73
CA GLY A 56 -16.13 23.28 0.42
C GLY A 56 -16.22 21.77 0.71
N PHE A 57 -15.37 20.94 0.11
CA PHE A 57 -15.31 19.52 0.45
C PHE A 57 -14.59 19.28 1.78
N THR A 58 -15.03 18.28 2.54
CA THR A 58 -14.38 17.84 3.77
C THR A 58 -13.39 16.72 3.49
N LEU A 59 -12.40 16.52 4.37
CA LEU A 59 -11.42 15.43 4.21
C LEU A 59 -12.13 14.07 4.15
N GLU A 60 -13.14 13.84 5.00
CA GLU A 60 -13.91 12.60 5.03
C GLU A 60 -14.71 12.34 3.75
N SER A 61 -15.15 13.39 3.05
CA SER A 61 -15.85 13.24 1.77
C SER A 61 -14.94 12.85 0.60
N VAL A 62 -13.62 13.06 0.75
CA VAL A 62 -12.62 12.81 -0.30
C VAL A 62 -11.80 11.58 0.04
N HIS A 63 -11.17 11.59 1.20
CA HIS A 63 -10.34 10.52 1.72
C HIS A 63 -11.21 9.31 2.09
N ARG A 64 -10.75 8.10 1.76
CA ARG A 64 -11.46 6.82 2.01
C ARG A 64 -12.69 6.55 1.16
N THR A 65 -12.89 7.34 0.10
CA THR A 65 -13.96 7.11 -0.88
C THR A 65 -13.41 6.43 -2.14
N PHE A 66 -13.09 7.20 -3.18
CA PHE A 66 -12.81 6.70 -4.52
C PHE A 66 -11.56 5.82 -4.61
N THR A 67 -10.44 6.29 -4.05
CA THR A 67 -9.16 5.56 -4.07
C THR A 67 -9.14 4.38 -3.09
N HIS A 68 -10.07 4.36 -2.13
CA HIS A 68 -10.24 3.30 -1.15
C HIS A 68 -11.36 2.32 -1.52
N SER A 69 -11.48 2.05 -2.82
CA SER A 69 -12.38 1.07 -3.40
C SER A 69 -11.61 -0.13 -3.94
N LEU A 70 -12.25 -1.30 -4.04
CA LEU A 70 -11.65 -2.48 -4.66
C LEU A 70 -11.44 -2.32 -6.17
N PHE A 71 -12.04 -1.30 -6.80
CA PHE A 71 -11.83 -1.01 -8.20
C PHE A 71 -10.39 -0.59 -8.50
N LEU A 72 -9.74 0.17 -7.60
CA LEU A 72 -8.37 0.63 -7.84
C LEU A 72 -7.37 -0.53 -7.96
N PRO A 73 -7.25 -1.47 -7.00
CA PRO A 73 -6.36 -2.62 -7.16
C PRO A 73 -6.85 -3.56 -8.29
N LEU A 74 -8.16 -3.65 -8.52
CA LEU A 74 -8.71 -4.46 -9.61
C LEU A 74 -8.31 -3.94 -11.00
N VAL A 75 -8.30 -2.62 -11.23
CA VAL A 75 -7.84 -2.02 -12.48
C VAL A 75 -6.37 -2.35 -12.73
N PHE A 76 -5.52 -2.22 -11.71
CA PHE A 76 -4.12 -2.65 -11.84
C PHE A 76 -4.00 -4.15 -12.11
N PHE A 77 -4.78 -4.98 -11.43
CA PHE A 77 -4.79 -6.42 -11.69
C PHE A 77 -5.22 -6.75 -13.13
N ILE A 78 -6.26 -6.10 -13.65
CA ILE A 78 -6.70 -6.28 -15.04
C ILE A 78 -5.59 -5.86 -16.01
N PHE A 79 -4.92 -4.73 -15.79
CA PHE A 79 -3.76 -4.34 -16.60
C PHE A 79 -2.63 -5.37 -16.52
N ALA A 80 -2.37 -5.94 -15.34
CA ALA A 80 -1.38 -6.99 -15.19
C ALA A 80 -1.69 -8.20 -16.09
N LEU A 81 -2.97 -8.60 -16.18
CA LEU A 81 -3.44 -9.67 -17.06
C LEU A 81 -3.34 -9.30 -18.55
N VAL A 82 -3.74 -8.07 -18.93
CA VAL A 82 -3.64 -7.58 -20.31
C VAL A 82 -2.19 -7.63 -20.80
N PHE A 83 -1.23 -7.26 -19.95
CA PHE A 83 0.19 -7.22 -20.29
C PHE A 83 0.94 -8.54 -20.06
N ILE A 84 0.28 -9.64 -19.67
CA ILE A 84 0.97 -10.90 -19.28
C ILE A 84 1.83 -11.52 -20.40
N LYS A 85 1.42 -11.34 -21.66
CA LYS A 85 2.14 -11.85 -22.85
C LYS A 85 3.08 -10.81 -23.47
N VAL A 86 3.09 -9.59 -22.95
CA VAL A 86 3.91 -8.51 -23.50
C VAL A 86 5.35 -8.70 -23.01
N LYS A 87 6.29 -8.86 -23.95
CA LYS A 87 7.71 -8.97 -23.64
C LYS A 87 8.19 -7.69 -22.96
N ASN A 88 9.28 -7.81 -22.19
CA ASN A 88 9.86 -6.70 -21.45
C ASN A 88 10.05 -5.45 -22.34
N ILE A 89 9.47 -4.34 -21.91
CA ILE A 89 9.61 -3.04 -22.56
C ILE A 89 10.83 -2.35 -21.98
N ARG A 90 11.56 -1.60 -22.81
CA ARG A 90 12.67 -0.78 -22.35
C ARG A 90 12.12 0.57 -21.89
N VAL A 91 12.16 0.83 -20.59
CA VAL A 91 11.85 2.14 -19.99
C VAL A 91 13.17 2.74 -19.52
N LEU A 92 13.55 3.88 -20.09
CA LEU A 92 14.89 4.48 -19.91
C LEU A 92 15.98 3.45 -20.25
N LYS A 93 16.83 3.10 -19.27
CA LYS A 93 17.93 2.11 -19.42
C LYS A 93 17.58 0.72 -18.87
N ARG A 94 16.35 0.48 -18.39
CA ARG A 94 15.95 -0.78 -17.74
C ARG A 94 14.90 -1.53 -18.55
N LYS A 95 14.97 -2.87 -18.52
CA LYS A 95 13.91 -3.75 -19.03
C LYS A 95 12.87 -3.93 -17.93
N VAL A 96 11.64 -3.52 -18.21
CA VAL A 96 10.51 -3.59 -17.29
C VAL A 96 9.48 -4.57 -17.84
N ASN A 97 9.03 -5.48 -16.99
CA ASN A 97 7.91 -6.37 -17.25
C ASN A 97 6.65 -5.65 -16.76
N LEU A 98 5.80 -5.20 -17.69
CA LEU A 98 4.61 -4.43 -17.34
C LEU A 98 3.60 -5.25 -16.54
N SER A 99 3.44 -6.54 -16.85
CA SER A 99 2.54 -7.42 -16.10
C SER A 99 2.94 -7.46 -14.62
N LEU A 100 4.23 -7.67 -14.36
CA LEU A 100 4.75 -7.69 -13.00
C LEU A 100 4.65 -6.33 -12.30
N LEU A 101 4.91 -5.23 -13.03
CA LEU A 101 4.73 -3.87 -12.52
C LEU A 101 3.30 -3.68 -11.99
N PHE A 102 2.31 -4.01 -12.80
CA PHE A 102 0.90 -3.86 -12.45
C PHE A 102 0.45 -4.84 -11.35
N PHE A 103 0.99 -6.06 -11.30
CA PHE A 103 0.74 -6.95 -10.16
C PHE A 103 1.28 -6.37 -8.84
N MET A 104 2.45 -5.72 -8.85
CA MET A 104 3.01 -5.08 -7.64
C MET A 104 2.22 -3.84 -7.23
N LEU A 105 1.74 -3.05 -8.20
CA LEU A 105 0.84 -1.94 -7.94
C LEU A 105 -0.47 -2.43 -7.30
N ALA A 106 -1.07 -3.48 -7.87
CA ALA A 106 -2.28 -4.10 -7.32
C ALA A 106 -2.05 -4.66 -5.92
N LEU A 107 -0.93 -5.35 -5.68
CA LEU A 107 -0.58 -5.90 -4.37
C LEU A 107 -0.42 -4.82 -3.30
N GLY A 108 0.32 -3.75 -3.61
CA GLY A 108 0.53 -2.64 -2.67
C GLY A 108 -0.78 -1.94 -2.32
N VAL A 109 -1.56 -1.53 -3.32
CA VAL A 109 -2.88 -0.91 -3.12
C VAL A 109 -3.82 -1.83 -2.35
N PHE A 110 -3.89 -3.11 -2.71
CA PHE A 110 -4.74 -4.06 -2.00
C PHE A 110 -4.32 -4.23 -0.54
N SER A 111 -3.02 -4.32 -0.27
CA SER A 111 -2.51 -4.39 1.10
C SER A 111 -2.89 -3.16 1.92
N HIS A 112 -2.88 -1.96 1.31
CA HIS A 112 -3.36 -0.75 1.95
C HIS A 112 -4.81 -0.86 2.39
N LEU A 113 -5.70 -1.26 1.48
CA LEU A 113 -7.13 -1.40 1.80
C LEU A 113 -7.38 -2.44 2.90
N VAL A 114 -6.61 -3.54 2.90
CA VAL A 114 -6.69 -4.54 3.96
C VAL A 114 -6.26 -3.94 5.30
N LEU A 115 -5.18 -3.17 5.36
CA LEU A 115 -4.73 -2.54 6.59
C LEU A 115 -5.73 -1.51 7.10
N ASP A 116 -6.23 -0.62 6.24
CA ASP A 116 -7.25 0.36 6.62
C ASP A 116 -8.54 -0.29 7.12
N ALA A 117 -9.01 -1.34 6.42
CA ALA A 117 -10.22 -2.07 6.81
C ALA A 117 -10.04 -2.91 8.08
N THR A 118 -8.82 -3.20 8.52
CA THR A 118 -8.56 -4.03 9.70
C THR A 118 -8.11 -3.20 10.90
N ILE A 119 -7.10 -2.35 10.73
CA ILE A 119 -6.42 -1.66 11.84
C ILE A 119 -7.19 -0.43 12.28
N ALA A 120 -7.38 0.56 11.39
CA ALA A 120 -7.99 1.84 11.76
C ALA A 120 -8.61 2.53 10.56
N GLY A 121 -9.91 2.39 10.40
CA GLY A 121 -10.67 3.02 9.34
C GLY A 121 -11.79 2.17 8.77
N VAL A 122 -12.45 2.78 7.79
CA VAL A 122 -13.39 2.10 6.93
C VAL A 122 -12.97 2.34 5.49
N ILE A 123 -13.25 1.36 4.63
CA ILE A 123 -13.13 1.47 3.19
C ILE A 123 -14.52 1.37 2.56
N MET A 124 -14.70 1.92 1.36
CA MET A 124 -15.92 1.78 0.57
C MET A 124 -15.65 0.89 -0.65
N PRO A 125 -15.66 -0.45 -0.49
CA PRO A 125 -15.10 -1.38 -1.47
C PRO A 125 -15.76 -1.28 -2.86
N LEU A 126 -17.03 -0.85 -2.92
CA LEU A 126 -17.83 -0.79 -4.14
C LEU A 126 -18.19 0.64 -4.58
N TYR A 127 -17.58 1.68 -4.01
CA TYR A 127 -17.80 3.06 -4.45
C TYR A 127 -17.24 3.26 -5.88
N PRO A 128 -17.90 4.01 -6.79
CA PRO A 128 -19.12 4.82 -6.59
C PRO A 128 -20.44 4.07 -6.86
N ILE A 129 -20.40 2.77 -7.17
CA ILE A 129 -21.61 1.99 -7.49
C ILE A 129 -22.47 1.78 -6.23
N TYR A 130 -21.83 1.55 -5.09
CA TYR A 130 -22.52 1.33 -3.82
C TYR A 130 -21.73 1.93 -2.66
N THR A 131 -22.42 2.63 -1.76
CA THR A 131 -21.84 3.40 -0.65
C THR A 131 -21.70 2.59 0.64
N PHE A 132 -21.63 1.27 0.54
CA PHE A 132 -21.39 0.41 1.70
C PHE A 132 -19.97 0.58 2.22
N SER A 133 -19.84 0.85 3.52
CA SER A 133 -18.57 0.99 4.24
C SER A 133 -18.30 -0.23 5.11
N ILE A 134 -17.06 -0.71 5.12
CA ILE A 134 -16.62 -1.82 5.98
C ILE A 134 -15.29 -1.49 6.65
N GLY A 135 -15.17 -1.87 7.92
CA GLY A 135 -13.93 -1.76 8.68
C GLY A 135 -14.08 -2.39 10.07
N LEU A 136 -13.07 -3.11 10.52
CA LEU A 136 -13.00 -3.70 11.85
C LEU A 136 -12.62 -2.67 12.91
N ASN A 137 -11.85 -1.64 12.55
CA ASN A 137 -11.36 -0.60 13.45
C ASN A 137 -10.74 -1.17 14.75
N LEU A 138 -9.79 -2.11 14.62
CA LEU A 138 -9.20 -2.79 15.79
C LEU A 138 -8.64 -1.83 16.85
N VAL A 139 -8.16 -0.65 16.43
CA VAL A 139 -7.65 0.39 17.32
C VAL A 139 -8.74 0.98 18.24
N ASP A 140 -10.00 0.98 17.83
CA ASP A 140 -11.11 1.53 18.62
C ASP A 140 -11.50 0.62 19.80
N TYR A 141 -11.08 -0.65 19.77
CA TYR A 141 -11.28 -1.59 20.88
C TYR A 141 -10.21 -1.45 21.98
N LEU A 142 -9.18 -0.62 21.77
CA LEU A 142 -8.18 -0.34 22.80
C LEU A 142 -8.71 0.71 23.80
N PRO A 143 -8.23 0.70 25.06
CA PRO A 143 -8.45 1.81 25.98
C PRO A 143 -8.07 3.15 25.32
N PRO A 144 -8.80 4.26 25.56
CA PRO A 144 -8.58 5.52 24.86
C PRO A 144 -7.12 6.01 24.88
N ALA A 145 -6.46 5.92 26.03
CA ALA A 145 -5.04 6.30 26.17
C ALA A 145 -4.09 5.47 25.29
N LEU A 146 -4.44 4.22 24.97
CA LEU A 146 -3.66 3.35 24.10
C LEU A 146 -4.05 3.51 22.63
N SER A 147 -5.33 3.77 22.33
CA SER A 147 -5.83 3.95 20.96
C SER A 147 -5.13 5.11 20.25
N GLU A 148 -4.95 6.24 20.92
CA GLU A 148 -4.23 7.41 20.37
C GLU A 148 -2.76 7.13 20.06
N MET A 149 -2.11 6.26 20.85
CA MET A 149 -0.70 5.91 20.70
C MET A 149 -0.48 4.70 19.78
N ALA A 150 -1.52 3.90 19.52
CA ALA A 150 -1.39 2.63 18.81
C ALA A 150 -0.80 2.80 17.41
N LEU A 151 -1.33 3.76 16.64
CA LEU A 151 -0.91 3.97 15.24
C LEU A 151 0.53 4.48 15.12
N PRO A 152 0.95 5.55 15.85
CA PRO A 152 2.37 5.96 15.85
C PRO A 152 3.32 4.84 16.32
N CYS A 153 2.91 4.06 17.32
CA CYS A 153 3.70 2.93 17.82
C CYS A 153 3.83 1.80 16.78
N LEU A 154 2.77 1.52 16.01
CA LEU A 154 2.81 0.54 14.91
C LEU A 154 3.74 1.01 13.78
N ASP A 155 3.64 2.28 13.37
CA ASP A 155 4.54 2.90 12.37
C ASP A 155 6.01 2.78 12.81
N ALA A 156 6.32 3.21 14.04
CA ALA A 156 7.68 3.17 14.57
C ALA A 156 8.16 1.72 14.76
N GLY A 157 7.31 0.85 15.29
CA GLY A 157 7.61 -0.55 15.57
C GLY A 157 7.94 -1.32 14.30
N ILE A 158 7.09 -1.23 13.26
CA ILE A 158 7.34 -1.93 12.00
C ILE A 158 8.59 -1.40 11.31
N PHE A 159 8.84 -0.09 11.39
CA PHE A 159 10.03 0.52 10.80
C PHE A 159 11.30 0.01 11.47
N ILE A 160 11.34 -0.04 12.80
CA ILE A 160 12.48 -0.60 13.55
C ILE A 160 12.67 -2.08 13.22
N LEU A 161 11.60 -2.87 13.18
CA LEU A 161 11.67 -4.29 12.80
C LEU A 161 12.22 -4.47 11.38
N TRP A 162 11.82 -3.61 10.45
CA TRP A 162 12.32 -3.62 9.09
C TRP A 162 13.80 -3.22 8.99
N LEU A 163 14.24 -2.20 9.73
CA LEU A 163 15.65 -1.84 9.82
C LEU A 163 16.50 -2.97 10.41
N PHE A 164 16.02 -3.64 11.45
CA PHE A 164 16.70 -4.81 12.02
C PHE A 164 16.80 -5.94 10.99
N TRP A 165 15.72 -6.20 10.25
CA TRP A 165 15.72 -7.20 9.19
C TRP A 165 16.70 -6.85 8.07
N LEU A 166 16.74 -5.59 7.64
CA LEU A 166 17.70 -5.10 6.65
C LEU A 166 19.14 -5.26 7.14
N GLU A 167 19.43 -4.92 8.39
CA GLU A 167 20.75 -5.12 8.98
C GLU A 167 21.12 -6.60 9.06
N TYR A 168 20.21 -7.45 9.51
CA TYR A 168 20.43 -8.89 9.61
C TYR A 168 20.69 -9.55 8.24
N ARG A 169 19.95 -9.17 7.20
CA ARG A 169 20.02 -9.82 5.87
C ARG A 169 20.99 -9.16 4.90
N HIS A 170 21.15 -7.85 5.00
CA HIS A 170 21.86 -7.03 4.00
C HIS A 170 23.02 -6.23 4.57
N LYS A 171 23.25 -6.24 5.89
CA LYS A 171 24.36 -5.54 6.53
C LYS A 171 24.44 -4.07 6.10
N ILE A 172 23.33 -3.36 6.31
CA ILE A 172 23.22 -1.96 5.90
C ILE A 172 24.22 -1.05 6.62
N SER A 173 24.73 -1.46 7.79
CA SER A 173 25.83 -0.77 8.47
C SER A 173 27.09 -0.62 7.62
N ASP A 174 27.34 -1.55 6.70
CA ASP A 174 28.57 -1.57 5.88
C ASP A 174 28.52 -0.57 4.72
N PHE A 175 27.36 0.07 4.49
CA PHE A 175 27.16 1.07 3.45
C PHE A 175 27.39 2.52 3.93
N VAL A 176 27.52 2.74 5.24
CA VAL A 176 27.73 4.05 5.88
C VAL A 176 29.19 4.23 6.23
#